data_AF-A0A2V1CRN2-F1
#
_entry.id   AF-A0A2V1CRN2-F1
#
_cell.length_a   1.000
_cell.length_b   1.000
_cell.length_c   1.000
_cell.angle_alpha   90.00
_cell.angle_beta   90.00
_cell.angle_gamma   90.00
#
_symmetry.space_group_name_H-M   'P 1'
#
loop_
_entity.id
_entity.type
_entity.pdbx_description
1 polymer ?
#
loop_
_entity_poly.entity_id
_entity_poly.type
_entity_poly.pdbx_seq_one_letter_code
_entity_poly.pdbx_strand_id
1 'polypeptide(L)'
;MQTTFGRQSDFGSKQSEWIRGDAEAGKRGVKIVYVFNFGYWPTPYWQPVLHEPQRKVAFARRLLEDFNFQWRHILRYRYNDLTFKKLAQATLHIATFNFNIKELTKPRQGLGGALIGPLNLPEWGPLETRIVLVGRVWFVASHDPAEGLSLVREHCAAQQATSSNKYLIMSVRHVILCRHHEGKLEWTRPVPFLNGIEPVLEHAVELLLAVTSNPPLKTLIHRLPVELQTRILRYVLHGPVDAARVGCILGLGLPFTWKDGKMDVVRETAHRDRHLETPVESQVWFRDHFSGVAYKGIVRSITEATEILK
;
A
#
# COMPACT_ATOMS: atom_id res chain seq x y z
N MET A 1 40.02 -32.38 -45.05
CA MET A 1 41.41 -32.01 -44.74
C MET A 1 41.37 -30.63 -44.09
N GLN A 2 41.76 -30.56 -42.82
CA GLN A 2 42.30 -29.42 -42.04
C GLN A 2 41.64 -28.01 -42.07
N THR A 3 41.22 -27.61 -40.85
CA THR A 3 41.33 -26.29 -40.16
C THR A 3 40.64 -25.05 -40.78
N THR A 4 39.96 -24.19 -40.02
CA THR A 4 40.50 -23.44 -38.86
C THR A 4 39.40 -22.83 -37.97
N PHE A 5 39.70 -22.76 -36.67
CA PHE A 5 38.99 -22.11 -35.57
C PHE A 5 39.00 -20.56 -35.65
N GLY A 6 37.97 -19.92 -35.07
CA GLY A 6 37.95 -18.48 -34.75
C GLY A 6 36.98 -18.11 -33.62
N ARG A 7 37.54 -17.61 -32.51
CA ARG A 7 37.01 -17.06 -31.22
C ARG A 7 35.65 -16.34 -31.28
N GLN A 8 34.71 -16.58 -30.35
CA GLN A 8 34.64 -16.18 -28.92
C GLN A 8 34.59 -14.66 -28.70
N SER A 9 33.41 -14.16 -28.29
CA SER A 9 33.26 -12.89 -27.57
C SER A 9 32.36 -13.12 -26.36
N ASP A 10 32.98 -13.02 -25.19
CA ASP A 10 32.38 -13.19 -23.87
C ASP A 10 31.61 -11.92 -23.49
N PHE A 11 30.31 -12.03 -23.22
CA PHE A 11 29.56 -11.00 -22.49
C PHE A 11 29.72 -11.26 -20.99
N GLY A 12 30.54 -10.43 -20.35
CA GLY A 12 30.88 -10.51 -18.95
C GLY A 12 29.66 -10.35 -18.03
N SER A 13 29.32 -11.43 -17.33
CA SER A 13 28.54 -11.40 -16.10
C SER A 13 29.37 -10.76 -14.98
N LYS A 14 29.06 -9.52 -14.59
CA LYS A 14 29.62 -8.94 -13.36
C LYS A 14 28.97 -9.62 -12.15
N GLN A 15 29.68 -10.59 -11.58
CA GLN A 15 29.47 -11.09 -10.22
C GLN A 15 29.58 -9.94 -9.23
N SER A 16 28.60 -9.84 -8.33
CA SER A 16 28.68 -9.02 -7.12
C SER A 16 29.73 -9.63 -6.17
N GLU A 17 30.81 -8.90 -5.95
CA GLU A 17 31.86 -9.24 -5.00
C GLU A 17 31.36 -9.02 -3.56
N TRP A 18 31.43 -10.06 -2.73
CA TRP A 18 31.08 -10.01 -1.31
C TRP A 18 32.34 -9.70 -0.51
N ILE A 19 32.45 -8.48 0.03
CA ILE A 19 33.48 -8.17 1.02
C ILE A 19 33.03 -8.75 2.37
N ARG A 20 33.71 -9.82 2.80
CA ARG A 20 33.61 -10.38 4.14
C ARG A 20 34.55 -9.59 5.05
N GLY A 21 34.01 -8.64 5.81
CA GLY A 21 34.73 -7.96 6.89
C GLY A 21 34.45 -8.69 8.20
N ASP A 22 35.50 -9.30 8.77
CA ASP A 22 35.46 -9.96 10.07
C ASP A 22 35.17 -8.98 11.20
N ALA A 23 34.52 -9.52 12.22
CA ALA A 23 33.96 -8.81 13.36
C ALA A 23 35.03 -8.34 14.34
N GLU A 24 35.00 -7.05 14.69
CA GLU A 24 35.42 -6.59 16.01
C GLU A 24 34.32 -5.79 16.69
N ALA A 25 34.10 -6.15 17.94
CA ALA A 25 33.05 -5.68 18.81
C ALA A 25 33.25 -4.22 19.21
N GLY A 26 32.31 -3.35 18.82
CA GLY A 26 32.24 -1.99 19.31
C GLY A 26 30.84 -1.43 19.10
N LYS A 27 30.09 -1.28 20.20
CA LYS A 27 28.74 -0.69 20.24
C LYS A 27 28.70 0.68 19.54
N ARG A 28 28.32 0.71 18.27
CA ARG A 28 27.72 1.86 17.59
C ARG A 28 26.60 1.31 16.73
N GLY A 29 25.39 1.82 16.92
CA GLY A 29 24.24 1.46 16.10
C GLY A 29 24.52 1.85 14.65
N VAL A 30 25.05 0.90 13.87
CA VAL A 30 25.18 1.05 12.43
C VAL A 30 23.77 0.97 11.88
N LYS A 31 23.21 2.12 11.55
CA LYS A 31 22.01 2.21 10.72
C LYS A 31 22.41 1.72 9.34
N ILE A 32 22.20 0.43 9.07
CA ILE A 32 22.39 -0.14 7.73
C ILE A 32 21.32 0.48 6.85
N VAL A 33 21.69 1.55 6.13
CA VAL A 33 20.85 2.12 5.07
C VAL A 33 21.10 1.27 3.84
N TYR A 34 20.14 0.42 3.49
CA TYR A 34 20.17 -0.32 2.24
C TYR A 34 19.98 0.67 1.08
N VAL A 35 21.07 1.16 0.51
CA VAL A 35 21.02 1.89 -0.76
C VAL A 35 20.89 0.84 -1.87
N PHE A 36 19.64 0.54 -2.24
CA PHE A 36 19.39 -0.26 -3.44
C PHE A 36 19.81 0.56 -4.65
N ASN A 37 20.92 0.16 -5.27
CA ASN A 37 21.37 0.69 -6.57
C ASN A 37 20.37 0.23 -7.63
N PHE A 38 19.29 0.99 -7.81
CA PHE A 38 18.50 0.91 -9.02
C PHE A 38 19.37 1.43 -10.16
N GLY A 39 19.48 0.67 -11.24
CA GLY A 39 20.06 1.18 -12.49
C GLY A 39 19.50 2.58 -12.76
N TYR A 40 20.38 3.52 -13.09
CA TYR A 40 20.07 4.94 -13.21
C TYR A 40 18.76 5.15 -13.98
N TRP A 41 17.72 5.59 -13.28
CA TRP A 41 16.49 6.01 -13.93
C TRP A 41 16.77 7.28 -14.73
N PRO A 42 16.40 7.33 -16.02
CA PRO A 42 16.74 8.47 -16.84
C PRO A 42 16.05 9.73 -16.29
N THR A 43 16.83 10.79 -16.07
CA THR A 43 16.37 12.14 -15.77
C THR A 43 16.02 12.85 -17.08
N PRO A 44 15.15 13.88 -17.07
CA PRO A 44 14.52 14.54 -15.91
C PRO A 44 13.27 13.84 -15.38
N TYR A 45 13.00 14.05 -14.08
CA TYR A 45 11.76 13.58 -13.44
C TYR A 45 10.67 14.64 -13.49
N TRP A 46 9.47 14.22 -13.86
CA TRP A 46 8.26 15.03 -13.71
C TRP A 46 7.86 15.12 -12.23
N GLN A 47 7.47 16.31 -11.79
CA GLN A 47 6.92 16.55 -10.45
C GLN A 47 5.44 16.92 -10.58
N PRO A 48 4.51 15.98 -10.39
CA PRO A 48 3.09 16.27 -10.41
C PRO A 48 2.71 17.15 -9.21
N VAL A 49 1.82 18.11 -9.43
CA VAL A 49 1.12 18.77 -8.34
C VAL A 49 0.01 17.82 -7.87
N LEU A 50 0.14 17.31 -6.66
CA LEU A 50 -0.82 16.38 -6.05
C LEU A 50 -1.73 17.16 -5.10
N HIS A 51 -3.04 16.97 -5.22
CA HIS A 51 -4.05 17.64 -4.41
C HIS A 51 -5.04 16.62 -3.85
N GLU A 52 -4.51 15.63 -3.14
CA GLU A 52 -5.34 14.58 -2.57
C GLU A 52 -5.99 15.03 -1.26
N PRO A 53 -7.30 14.76 -1.05
CA PRO A 53 -7.96 15.12 0.21
C PRO A 53 -7.27 14.46 1.40
N GLN A 54 -6.89 15.25 2.41
CA GLN A 54 -6.17 14.78 3.61
C GLN A 54 -6.83 13.59 4.29
N ARG A 55 -8.17 13.51 4.24
CA ARG A 55 -8.96 12.38 4.73
C ARG A 55 -8.54 11.05 4.08
N LYS A 56 -8.46 11.02 2.75
CA LYS A 56 -8.07 9.83 1.99
C LYS A 56 -6.62 9.47 2.28
N VAL A 57 -5.73 10.47 2.26
CA VAL A 57 -4.29 10.28 2.54
C VAL A 57 -4.09 9.69 3.94
N ALA A 58 -4.68 10.30 4.97
CA ALA A 58 -4.54 9.85 6.36
C ALA A 58 -5.07 8.43 6.59
N PHE A 59 -6.22 8.10 5.99
CA PHE A 59 -6.82 6.77 6.12
C PHE A 59 -6.03 5.71 5.34
N ALA A 60 -5.77 5.95 4.05
CA ALA A 60 -5.04 5.02 3.20
C ALA A 60 -3.61 4.80 3.67
N ARG A 61 -2.90 5.86 4.09
CA ARG A 61 -1.53 5.76 4.61
C ARG A 61 -1.46 4.80 5.78
N ARG A 62 -2.31 5.00 6.80
CA ARG A 62 -2.29 4.14 7.98
C ARG A 62 -2.71 2.71 7.65
N LEU A 63 -3.70 2.52 6.78
CA LEU A 63 -4.10 1.18 6.32
C LEU A 63 -2.96 0.47 5.57
N LEU A 64 -2.23 1.18 4.71
CA LEU A 64 -1.08 0.65 3.99
C LEU A 64 0.12 0.39 4.91
N GLU A 65 0.37 1.22 5.92
CA GLU A 65 1.39 0.98 6.95
C GLU A 65 1.09 -0.28 7.75
N ASP A 66 -0.17 -0.45 8.16
CA ASP A 66 -0.60 -1.63 8.90
C ASP A 66 -0.55 -2.88 8.02
N PHE A 67 -0.92 -2.78 6.75
CA PHE A 67 -0.76 -3.83 5.75
C PHE A 67 0.71 -4.21 5.53
N ASN A 68 1.59 -3.21 5.36
CA ASN A 68 3.04 -3.36 5.23
C ASN A 68 3.63 -4.11 6.43
N PHE A 69 3.14 -3.79 7.63
CA PHE A 69 3.54 -4.46 8.85
C PHE A 69 3.05 -5.91 8.91
N GLN A 70 1.77 -6.17 8.63
CA GLN A 70 1.20 -7.52 8.75
C GLN A 70 1.84 -8.50 7.78
N TRP A 71 2.13 -8.06 6.56
CA TRP A 71 2.73 -8.89 5.52
C TRP A 71 4.25 -8.75 5.42
N ARG A 72 4.90 -8.18 6.45
CA ARG A 72 6.34 -7.92 6.45
C ARG A 72 7.21 -9.16 6.19
N HIS A 73 6.76 -10.34 6.61
CA HIS A 73 7.46 -11.61 6.38
C HIS A 73 7.49 -12.01 4.91
N ILE A 74 6.57 -11.51 4.08
CA ILE A 74 6.64 -11.67 2.61
C ILE A 74 7.39 -10.50 2.01
N LEU A 75 7.03 -9.27 2.39
CA LEU A 75 7.53 -8.04 1.76
C LEU A 75 9.04 -7.86 1.89
N ARG A 76 9.64 -8.36 2.97
CA ARG A 76 11.10 -8.33 3.21
C ARG A 76 11.89 -9.24 2.27
N TYR A 77 11.27 -10.28 1.72
CA TYR A 77 11.96 -11.30 0.93
C TYR A 77 11.55 -11.24 -0.54
N ARG A 78 12.23 -12.05 -1.36
CA ARG A 78 11.80 -12.27 -2.75
C ARG A 78 10.55 -13.14 -2.74
N TYR A 79 9.60 -12.79 -3.57
CA TYR A 79 8.35 -13.52 -3.76
C TYR A 79 8.12 -13.75 -5.26
N ASN A 80 7.38 -14.81 -5.59
CA ASN A 80 7.08 -15.18 -6.98
C ASN A 80 6.06 -14.21 -7.63
N ASP A 81 5.89 -14.31 -8.95
CA ASP A 81 4.98 -13.48 -9.75
C ASP A 81 3.52 -13.58 -9.26
N LEU A 82 3.08 -14.75 -8.83
CA LEU A 82 1.73 -14.95 -8.29
C LEU A 82 1.51 -14.13 -7.01
N THR A 83 2.44 -14.24 -6.05
CA THR A 83 2.36 -13.50 -4.77
C THR A 83 2.46 -12.00 -5.02
N PHE A 84 3.33 -11.60 -5.95
CA PHE A 84 3.43 -10.21 -6.39
C PHE A 84 2.09 -9.68 -6.90
N LYS A 85 1.44 -10.39 -7.83
CA LYS A 85 0.14 -10.00 -8.39
C LYS A 85 -0.95 -9.90 -7.31
N LYS A 86 -0.94 -10.79 -6.31
CA LYS A 86 -1.87 -10.72 -5.16
C LYS A 86 -1.62 -9.48 -4.30
N LEU A 87 -0.36 -9.18 -3.97
CA LEU A 87 0.02 -7.97 -3.22
C LEU A 87 -0.29 -6.69 -4.00
N ALA A 88 -0.10 -6.73 -5.33
CA ALA A 88 -0.44 -5.62 -6.20
C ALA A 88 -1.95 -5.36 -6.23
N GLN A 89 -2.75 -6.43 -6.36
CA GLN A 89 -4.20 -6.35 -6.29
C GLN A 89 -4.70 -5.82 -4.94
N ALA A 90 -4.12 -6.28 -3.82
CA ALA A 90 -4.49 -5.80 -2.49
C ALA A 90 -4.21 -4.32 -2.30
N THR A 91 -3.03 -3.86 -2.70
CA THR A 91 -2.70 -2.44 -2.70
C THR A 91 -3.72 -1.65 -3.52
N LEU A 92 -4.11 -2.15 -4.70
CA LEU A 92 -5.10 -1.50 -5.54
C LEU A 92 -6.48 -1.45 -4.88
N HIS A 93 -6.91 -2.52 -4.22
CA HIS A 93 -8.14 -2.54 -3.41
C HIS A 93 -8.09 -1.48 -2.30
N ILE A 94 -6.98 -1.36 -1.59
CA ILE A 94 -6.80 -0.34 -0.54
C ILE A 94 -6.86 1.07 -1.13
N ALA A 95 -6.12 1.34 -2.20
CA ALA A 95 -6.05 2.64 -2.87
C ALA A 95 -7.40 3.12 -3.40
N THR A 96 -8.16 2.21 -4.00
CA THR A 96 -9.50 2.48 -4.54
C THR A 96 -10.60 2.43 -3.48
N PHE A 97 -10.26 2.11 -2.23
CA PHE A 97 -11.19 1.79 -1.14
C PHE A 97 -12.18 0.67 -1.50
N ASN A 98 -11.83 -0.19 -2.45
CA ASN A 98 -12.62 -1.32 -2.93
C ASN A 98 -12.38 -2.56 -2.05
N PHE A 99 -12.72 -2.44 -0.78
CA PHE A 99 -12.67 -3.51 0.21
C PHE A 99 -13.84 -3.37 1.17
N ASN A 100 -14.16 -4.45 1.87
CA ASN A 100 -15.22 -4.48 2.87
C ASN A 100 -14.64 -4.41 4.27
N ILE A 101 -15.36 -3.76 5.18
CA ILE A 101 -15.11 -3.89 6.61
C ILE A 101 -16.13 -4.86 7.17
N LYS A 102 -15.65 -5.95 7.79
CA LYS A 102 -16.50 -6.84 8.58
C LYS A 102 -16.33 -6.48 10.04
N GLU A 103 -17.40 -5.94 10.62
CA GLU A 103 -17.47 -5.63 12.04
C GLU A 103 -17.83 -6.89 12.81
N LEU A 104 -16.89 -7.40 13.58
CA LEU A 104 -17.14 -8.51 14.47
C LEU A 104 -17.64 -7.94 15.80
N THR A 105 -18.80 -8.39 16.26
CA THR A 105 -19.40 -7.97 17.54
C THR A 105 -19.58 -9.14 18.52
N LYS A 106 -19.53 -10.37 18.01
CA LYS A 106 -19.75 -11.57 18.82
C LYS A 106 -18.50 -11.92 19.64
N PRO A 107 -18.68 -12.49 20.85
CA PRO A 107 -17.60 -13.10 21.59
C PRO A 107 -16.90 -14.16 20.74
N ARG A 108 -15.58 -14.25 20.90
CA ARG A 108 -14.76 -15.28 20.29
C ARG A 108 -13.87 -15.83 21.38
N GLN A 109 -13.92 -17.13 21.59
CA GLN A 109 -12.96 -17.84 22.42
C GLN A 109 -12.06 -18.64 21.48
N GLY A 110 -10.75 -18.58 21.71
CA GLY A 110 -9.86 -19.63 21.21
C GLY A 110 -8.94 -19.24 20.08
N LEU A 111 -7.76 -19.86 20.18
CA LEU A 111 -6.55 -19.77 19.38
C LEU A 111 -5.95 -18.36 19.33
N GLY A 112 -5.35 -17.97 20.46
CA GLY A 112 -4.32 -16.94 20.47
C GLY A 112 -3.22 -17.25 19.43
N GLY A 113 -2.55 -16.22 18.94
CA GLY A 113 -1.55 -16.37 17.88
C GLY A 113 -1.46 -15.12 17.03
N ALA A 114 -0.42 -15.03 16.20
CA ALA A 114 -0.30 -13.91 15.27
C ALA A 114 -1.49 -13.91 14.29
N LEU A 115 -2.02 -12.73 14.01
CA LEU A 115 -3.12 -12.54 13.06
C LEU A 115 -2.71 -13.01 11.65
N ILE A 116 -1.44 -12.76 11.31
CA ILE A 116 -0.76 -13.30 10.14
C ILE A 116 0.57 -13.88 10.63
N GLY A 117 0.70 -15.20 10.52
CA GLY A 117 1.91 -15.94 10.85
C GLY A 117 2.96 -15.89 9.74
N PRO A 118 4.20 -16.30 10.04
CA PRO A 118 5.31 -16.25 9.09
C PRO A 118 5.17 -17.22 7.91
N LEU A 119 4.28 -18.21 8.01
CA LEU A 119 4.00 -19.19 6.95
C LEU A 119 2.73 -18.85 6.15
N ASN A 120 1.97 -17.84 6.57
CA ASN A 120 0.74 -17.45 5.87
C ASN A 120 1.08 -16.81 4.53
N LEU A 121 0.36 -17.22 3.50
CA LEU A 121 0.38 -16.63 2.16
C LEU A 121 -0.93 -15.90 1.89
N PRO A 122 -0.96 -14.89 1.00
CA PRO A 122 -2.20 -14.21 0.66
C PRO A 122 -3.14 -15.16 -0.08
N GLU A 123 -4.36 -15.32 0.44
CA GLU A 123 -5.40 -16.17 -0.16
C GLU A 123 -6.24 -15.43 -1.21
N TRP A 124 -6.06 -14.12 -1.34
CA TRP A 124 -6.82 -13.27 -2.25
C TRP A 124 -6.52 -13.60 -3.72
N GLY A 125 -7.41 -13.13 -4.62
CA GLY A 125 -7.16 -13.20 -6.06
C GLY A 125 -5.90 -12.44 -6.48
N PRO A 126 -5.21 -12.88 -7.55
CA PRO A 126 -4.16 -12.10 -8.20
C PRO A 126 -4.73 -11.16 -9.27
N LEU A 127 -3.99 -10.10 -9.62
CA LEU A 127 -4.24 -9.35 -10.84
C LEU A 127 -4.23 -10.29 -12.05
N GLU A 128 -5.31 -10.25 -12.83
CA GLU A 128 -5.47 -11.10 -14.03
C GLU A 128 -4.46 -10.74 -15.11
N THR A 129 -4.22 -9.44 -15.32
CA THR A 129 -3.26 -8.90 -16.28
C THR A 129 -2.27 -7.96 -15.59
N ARG A 130 -1.11 -7.75 -16.23
CA ARG A 130 -0.10 -6.79 -15.74
C ARG A 130 -0.50 -5.34 -15.98
N ILE A 131 -1.38 -5.08 -16.93
CA ILE A 131 -1.90 -3.74 -17.25
C ILE A 131 -3.40 -3.79 -17.06
N VAL A 132 -3.93 -3.00 -16.13
CA VAL A 132 -5.37 -2.91 -15.85
C VAL A 132 -5.81 -1.45 -15.83
N LEU A 133 -6.96 -1.14 -16.41
CA LEU A 133 -7.54 0.20 -16.35
C LEU A 133 -8.29 0.38 -15.02
N VAL A 134 -7.93 1.39 -14.26
CA VAL A 134 -8.57 1.75 -12.99
C VAL A 134 -9.04 3.18 -13.06
N GLY A 135 -10.36 3.36 -13.19
CA GLY A 135 -10.94 4.68 -13.45
C GLY A 135 -10.44 5.25 -14.78
N ARG A 136 -9.50 6.20 -14.73
CA ARG A 136 -8.90 6.86 -15.91
C ARG A 136 -7.39 6.66 -16.01
N VAL A 137 -6.83 5.74 -15.21
CA VAL A 137 -5.39 5.50 -15.16
C VAL A 137 -5.09 4.03 -15.40
N TRP A 138 -4.09 3.78 -16.23
CA TRP A 138 -3.57 2.45 -16.47
C TRP A 138 -2.61 2.05 -15.35
N PHE A 139 -3.01 1.05 -14.58
CA PHE A 139 -2.18 0.48 -13.53
C PHE A 139 -1.30 -0.63 -14.12
N VAL A 140 0.01 -0.52 -13.93
CA VAL A 140 1.02 -1.43 -14.48
C VAL A 140 1.77 -2.14 -13.35
N ALA A 141 1.50 -3.42 -13.16
CA ALA A 141 2.17 -4.28 -12.19
C ALA A 141 3.44 -4.89 -12.80
N SER A 142 4.61 -4.48 -12.29
CA SER A 142 5.90 -5.06 -12.68
C SER A 142 6.85 -5.19 -11.49
N HIS A 143 7.56 -6.31 -11.36
CA HIS A 143 8.57 -6.50 -10.31
C HIS A 143 9.73 -5.51 -10.44
N ASP A 144 10.21 -5.34 -11.66
CA ASP A 144 11.20 -4.34 -12.00
C ASP A 144 10.48 -3.13 -12.59
N PRO A 145 10.61 -1.93 -11.98
CA PRO A 145 9.96 -0.78 -12.56
C PRO A 145 10.51 -0.43 -13.98
N ALA A 146 11.75 -0.82 -14.34
CA ALA A 146 12.26 -0.62 -15.71
C ALA A 146 11.48 -1.45 -16.74
N GLU A 147 11.18 -2.72 -16.42
CA GLU A 147 10.25 -3.56 -17.18
C GLU A 147 8.85 -2.90 -17.26
N GLY A 148 8.38 -2.34 -16.14
CA GLY A 148 7.12 -1.60 -16.11
C GLY A 148 7.09 -0.41 -17.07
N LEU A 149 8.20 0.31 -17.22
CA LEU A 149 8.30 1.42 -18.15
C LEU A 149 8.29 0.96 -19.61
N SER A 150 8.95 -0.18 -19.91
CA SER A 150 8.86 -0.81 -21.24
C SER A 150 7.42 -1.20 -21.58
N LEU A 151 6.70 -1.82 -20.64
CA LEU A 151 5.28 -2.15 -20.81
C LEU A 151 4.42 -0.91 -21.08
N VAL A 152 4.68 0.21 -20.40
CA VAL A 152 3.99 1.48 -20.66
C VAL A 152 4.27 1.98 -22.07
N ARG A 153 5.53 1.93 -22.54
CA ARG A 153 5.89 2.36 -23.91
C ARG A 153 5.21 1.51 -24.98
N GLU A 154 5.23 0.20 -24.81
CA GLU A 154 4.56 -0.75 -25.71
C GLU A 154 3.05 -0.49 -25.76
N HIS A 155 2.42 -0.29 -24.60
CA HIS A 155 1.00 0.02 -24.51
C HIS A 155 0.65 1.38 -25.16
N CYS A 156 1.48 2.42 -24.95
CA CYS A 156 1.33 3.71 -25.60
C CYS A 156 1.43 3.60 -27.13
N ALA A 157 2.37 2.81 -27.65
CA ALA A 157 2.53 2.59 -29.10
C ALA A 157 1.30 1.89 -29.70
N ALA A 158 0.68 0.98 -28.95
CA ALA A 158 -0.52 0.26 -29.39
C ALA A 158 -1.80 1.13 -29.39
N GLN A 159 -1.94 2.10 -28.48
CA GLN A 159 -3.20 2.83 -28.28
C GLN A 159 -3.49 3.98 -29.26
N GLN A 160 -2.63 4.23 -30.26
CA GLN A 160 -2.67 5.41 -31.14
C GLN A 160 -2.52 6.74 -30.35
N ALA A 161 -1.56 7.58 -30.77
CA ALA A 161 -0.92 8.61 -29.93
C ALA A 161 -1.78 9.82 -29.49
N THR A 162 -3.10 9.80 -29.66
CA THR A 162 -3.96 11.00 -29.52
C THR A 162 -4.49 11.23 -28.10
N SER A 163 -4.42 10.25 -27.20
CA SER A 163 -4.94 10.38 -25.83
C SER A 163 -3.84 10.65 -24.79
N SER A 164 -4.08 11.64 -23.92
CA SER A 164 -3.24 11.87 -22.75
C SER A 164 -3.55 10.81 -21.69
N ASN A 165 -2.72 9.78 -21.64
CA ASN A 165 -2.88 8.64 -20.75
C ASN A 165 -1.97 8.79 -19.54
N LYS A 166 -2.51 8.51 -18.35
CA LYS A 166 -1.71 8.37 -17.13
C LYS A 166 -1.48 6.89 -16.86
N TYR A 167 -0.32 6.59 -16.31
CA TYR A 167 0.06 5.24 -15.91
C TYR A 167 0.60 5.26 -14.49
N LEU A 168 0.28 4.24 -13.69
CA LEU A 168 0.92 4.00 -12.41
C LEU A 168 1.69 2.70 -12.47
N ILE A 169 3.02 2.76 -12.48
CA ILE A 169 3.87 1.57 -12.39
C ILE A 169 4.05 1.25 -10.91
N MET A 170 3.76 0.01 -10.54
CA MET A 170 3.89 -0.46 -9.17
C MET A 170 4.63 -1.80 -9.09
N SER A 171 5.71 -1.81 -8.31
CA SER A 171 6.48 -3.01 -7.98
C SER A 171 6.19 -3.57 -6.59
N VAL A 172 5.11 -3.10 -5.95
CA VAL A 172 4.78 -3.23 -4.52
C VAL A 172 5.78 -2.46 -3.64
N ARG A 173 7.08 -2.57 -3.92
CA ARG A 173 8.14 -1.86 -3.20
C ARG A 173 8.33 -0.42 -3.64
N HIS A 174 7.95 -0.09 -4.88
CA HIS A 174 8.05 1.25 -5.43
C HIS A 174 6.80 1.61 -6.21
N VAL A 175 6.53 2.92 -6.26
CA VAL A 175 5.48 3.52 -7.07
C VAL A 175 6.10 4.59 -7.96
N ILE A 176 5.70 4.59 -9.24
CA ILE A 176 6.10 5.58 -10.23
C ILE A 176 4.85 6.01 -10.98
N LEU A 177 4.62 7.32 -11.05
CA LEU A 177 3.57 7.89 -11.88
C LEU A 177 4.17 8.29 -13.22
N CYS A 178 3.53 7.87 -14.31
CA CYS A 178 3.87 8.29 -15.66
C CYS A 178 2.70 9.01 -16.31
N ARG A 179 3.01 9.89 -17.26
CA ARG A 179 2.03 10.48 -18.16
C ARG A 179 2.56 10.42 -19.59
N HIS A 180 1.69 10.07 -20.51
CA HIS A 180 1.88 10.21 -21.93
C HIS A 180 1.12 11.48 -22.38
N HIS A 181 1.83 12.42 -22.96
CA HIS A 181 1.26 13.68 -23.45
C HIS A 181 2.02 14.11 -24.71
N GLU A 182 1.31 14.41 -25.80
CA GLU A 182 1.91 14.90 -27.06
C GLU A 182 3.08 14.02 -27.57
N GLY A 183 2.92 12.70 -27.51
CA GLY A 183 3.94 11.74 -27.94
C GLY A 183 5.15 11.60 -27.01
N LYS A 184 5.17 12.33 -25.88
CA LYS A 184 6.22 12.26 -24.86
C LYS A 184 5.75 11.47 -23.65
N LEU A 185 6.55 10.51 -23.21
CA LEU A 185 6.38 9.80 -21.95
C LEU A 185 7.24 10.46 -20.88
N GLU A 186 6.62 10.90 -19.80
CA GLU A 186 7.28 11.49 -18.63
C GLU A 186 6.96 10.67 -17.38
N TRP A 187 7.88 10.62 -16.42
CA TRP A 187 7.72 9.84 -15.19
C TRP A 187 8.26 10.56 -13.97
N THR A 188 7.71 10.24 -12.80
CA THR A 188 8.21 10.69 -11.50
C THR A 188 9.46 9.92 -11.11
N ARG A 189 10.18 10.42 -10.10
CA ARG A 189 11.19 9.62 -9.42
C ARG A 189 10.53 8.39 -8.77
N PRO A 190 11.15 7.20 -8.81
CA PRO A 190 10.66 6.06 -8.04
C PRO A 190 10.62 6.37 -6.55
N VAL A 191 9.45 6.16 -5.94
CA VAL A 191 9.22 6.41 -4.50
C VAL A 191 9.12 5.06 -3.78
N PRO A 192 9.90 4.82 -2.71
CA PRO A 192 9.74 3.63 -1.87
C PRO A 192 8.33 3.54 -1.29
N PHE A 193 7.81 2.30 -1.18
CA PHE A 193 6.43 2.04 -0.80
C PHE A 193 6.28 0.89 0.20
N LEU A 194 5.94 -0.35 -0.21
CA LEU A 194 5.74 -1.48 0.69
C LEU A 194 6.96 -2.43 0.67
N ASN A 195 7.87 -2.26 1.63
CA ASN A 195 9.08 -3.09 1.77
C ASN A 195 9.14 -3.92 3.07
N GLY A 196 8.12 -3.82 3.93
CA GLY A 196 8.02 -4.52 5.20
C GLY A 196 8.99 -4.04 6.29
N ILE A 197 9.75 -2.97 6.04
CA ILE A 197 10.80 -2.46 6.94
C ILE A 197 10.52 -1.00 7.30
N GLU A 198 10.43 -0.16 6.27
CA GLU A 198 10.27 1.28 6.41
C GLU A 198 8.79 1.67 6.46
N PRO A 199 8.46 2.78 7.15
CA PRO A 199 7.12 3.36 7.08
C PRO A 199 6.74 3.74 5.64
N VAL A 200 5.45 3.67 5.33
CA VAL A 200 4.94 4.07 4.02
C VAL A 200 5.02 5.58 3.90
N LEU A 201 5.72 6.06 2.86
CA LEU A 201 5.87 7.49 2.62
C LEU A 201 4.55 8.12 2.17
N GLU A 202 4.21 9.27 2.76
CA GLU A 202 2.98 10.02 2.42
C GLU A 202 2.91 10.32 0.92
N HIS A 203 4.02 10.77 0.32
CA HIS A 203 4.10 11.06 -1.11
C HIS A 203 3.79 9.84 -2.01
N ALA A 204 4.18 8.62 -1.59
CA ALA A 204 3.84 7.41 -2.34
C ALA A 204 2.33 7.13 -2.31
N VAL A 205 1.69 7.40 -1.16
CA VAL A 205 0.24 7.28 -0.99
C VAL A 205 -0.49 8.34 -1.82
N GLU A 206 0.01 9.58 -1.85
CA GLU A 206 -0.55 10.64 -2.70
C GLU A 206 -0.47 10.28 -4.19
N LEU A 207 0.67 9.75 -4.67
CA LEU A 207 0.80 9.30 -6.06
C LEU A 207 -0.20 8.20 -6.40
N LEU A 208 -0.39 7.24 -5.49
CA LEU A 208 -1.33 6.14 -5.62
C LEU A 208 -2.80 6.62 -5.57
N LEU A 209 -3.13 7.57 -4.70
CA LEU A 209 -4.47 8.14 -4.60
C LEU A 209 -4.79 9.06 -5.77
N ALA A 210 -3.85 9.86 -6.24
CA ALA A 210 -4.05 10.76 -7.38
C ALA A 210 -4.45 10.06 -8.67
N VAL A 211 -4.18 8.76 -8.78
CA VAL A 211 -4.59 7.95 -9.93
C VAL A 211 -5.82 7.09 -9.69
N THR A 212 -6.14 6.77 -8.43
CA THR A 212 -7.27 5.91 -8.07
C THR A 212 -8.48 6.70 -7.58
N SER A 213 -8.30 7.97 -7.24
CA SER A 213 -9.35 8.88 -6.80
C SER A 213 -10.35 9.15 -7.92
N ASN A 214 -11.58 8.69 -7.71
CA ASN A 214 -12.72 9.17 -8.47
C ASN A 214 -13.13 10.58 -7.98
N PRO A 215 -13.67 11.43 -8.87
CA PRO A 215 -14.27 12.69 -8.46
C PRO A 215 -15.41 12.41 -7.46
N PRO A 216 -15.49 13.16 -6.35
CA PRO A 216 -16.52 12.93 -5.34
C PRO A 216 -17.92 13.18 -5.92
N LEU A 217 -18.85 12.28 -5.61
CA LEU A 217 -20.26 12.44 -5.97
C LEU A 217 -20.86 13.58 -5.16
N LYS A 218 -21.21 14.70 -5.78
CA LYS A 218 -21.87 15.81 -5.07
C LYS A 218 -23.35 15.49 -4.83
N THR A 219 -23.70 15.27 -3.56
CA THR A 219 -25.08 15.02 -3.09
C THR A 219 -25.52 16.11 -2.11
N LEU A 220 -26.80 16.11 -1.69
CA LEU A 220 -27.31 17.07 -0.70
C LEU A 220 -26.55 17.02 0.64
N ILE A 221 -26.02 15.86 1.03
CA ILE A 221 -25.24 15.69 2.26
C ILE A 221 -23.99 16.59 2.26
N HIS A 222 -23.44 16.90 1.08
CA HIS A 222 -22.27 17.78 0.94
C HIS A 222 -22.55 19.24 1.31
N ARG A 223 -23.82 19.64 1.41
CA ARG A 223 -24.22 20.99 1.84
C ARG A 223 -24.25 21.13 3.37
N LEU A 224 -24.22 20.02 4.10
CA LEU A 224 -24.19 20.05 5.56
C LEU A 224 -22.78 20.41 6.05
N PRO A 225 -22.65 21.08 7.21
CA PRO A 225 -21.38 21.20 7.91
C PRO A 225 -20.68 19.85 8.05
N VAL A 226 -19.35 19.87 7.94
CA VAL A 226 -18.52 18.67 7.87
C VAL A 226 -18.63 17.81 9.14
N GLU A 227 -18.92 18.43 10.27
CA GLU A 227 -19.18 17.79 11.56
C GLU A 227 -20.48 16.97 11.51
N LEU A 228 -21.53 17.51 10.88
CA LEU A 228 -22.79 16.80 10.72
C LEU A 228 -22.64 15.62 9.75
N GLN A 229 -21.90 15.81 8.65
CA GLN A 229 -21.56 14.71 7.74
C GLN A 229 -20.86 13.57 8.51
N THR A 230 -19.90 13.91 9.38
CA THR A 230 -19.16 12.93 10.20
C THR A 230 -20.09 12.21 11.19
N ARG A 231 -21.01 12.94 11.83
CA ARG A 231 -22.01 12.35 12.74
C ARG A 231 -22.96 11.40 12.01
N ILE A 232 -23.41 11.77 10.81
CA ILE A 232 -24.27 10.90 9.98
C ILE A 232 -23.53 9.60 9.64
N LEU A 233 -22.28 9.68 9.18
CA LEU A 233 -21.50 8.48 8.87
C LEU A 233 -21.36 7.54 10.08
N ARG A 234 -21.10 8.09 11.28
CA ARG A 234 -21.01 7.31 12.52
C ARG A 234 -22.34 6.74 13.00
N TYR A 235 -23.46 7.37 12.65
CA TYR A 235 -24.79 6.89 13.00
C TYR A 235 -25.23 5.72 12.12
N VAL A 236 -24.90 5.78 10.82
CA VAL A 236 -25.35 4.79 9.83
C VAL A 236 -24.50 3.53 9.83
N LEU A 237 -23.25 3.61 10.28
CA LEU A 237 -22.28 2.52 10.19
C LEU A 237 -21.91 2.00 11.59
N HIS A 238 -21.68 0.69 11.67
CA HIS A 238 -21.51 -0.01 12.96
C HIS A 238 -20.17 0.29 13.64
N GLY A 239 -19.13 0.62 12.87
CA GLY A 239 -17.79 0.86 13.40
C GLY A 239 -17.09 2.08 12.79
N PRO A 240 -16.12 2.65 13.52
CA PRO A 240 -15.44 3.89 13.13
C PRO A 240 -14.57 3.72 11.88
N VAL A 241 -14.05 2.51 11.64
CA VAL A 241 -13.20 2.22 10.47
C VAL A 241 -14.02 2.16 9.19
N ASP A 242 -15.19 1.51 9.22
CA ASP A 242 -16.07 1.52 8.04
C ASP A 242 -16.64 2.91 7.76
N ALA A 243 -16.97 3.68 8.82
CA ALA A 243 -17.34 5.09 8.69
C ALA A 243 -16.26 5.93 8.00
N ALA A 244 -14.99 5.72 8.36
CA ALA A 244 -13.86 6.37 7.72
C ALA A 244 -13.70 5.95 6.25
N ARG A 245 -13.82 4.65 5.95
CA ARG A 245 -13.77 4.13 4.57
C ARG A 245 -14.86 4.75 3.69
N VAL A 246 -16.11 4.70 4.14
CA VAL A 246 -17.25 5.25 3.40
C VAL A 246 -17.11 6.77 3.25
N GLY A 247 -16.63 7.48 4.28
CA GLY A 247 -16.29 8.90 4.18
C GLY A 247 -15.23 9.19 3.12
N CYS A 248 -14.23 8.31 2.95
CA CYS A 248 -13.23 8.42 1.88
C CYS A 248 -13.82 8.22 0.49
N ILE A 249 -14.70 7.23 0.32
CA ILE A 249 -15.38 6.95 -0.95
C ILE A 249 -16.30 8.12 -1.34
N LEU A 250 -17.10 8.61 -0.40
CA LEU A 250 -18.10 9.65 -0.66
C LEU A 250 -17.54 11.07 -0.61
N GLY A 251 -16.32 11.26 -0.09
CA GLY A 251 -15.74 12.59 0.13
C GLY A 251 -16.32 13.33 1.33
N LEU A 252 -16.95 12.62 2.27
CA LEU A 252 -17.75 13.18 3.37
C LEU A 252 -17.06 13.13 4.74
N GLY A 253 -17.30 14.16 5.55
CA GLY A 253 -16.91 14.22 6.97
C GLY A 253 -15.54 14.84 7.23
N LEU A 254 -14.92 14.55 8.38
CA LEU A 254 -13.55 14.95 8.73
C LEU A 254 -12.51 13.84 8.43
N PRO A 255 -11.21 14.15 8.32
CA PRO A 255 -10.16 13.14 8.33
C PRO A 255 -10.27 12.23 9.56
N PHE A 256 -10.12 10.92 9.34
CA PHE A 256 -10.23 9.95 10.44
C PHE A 256 -9.00 10.05 11.35
N THR A 257 -9.24 10.31 12.63
CA THR A 257 -8.18 10.51 13.62
C THR A 257 -7.71 9.21 14.27
N TRP A 258 -8.16 8.04 13.78
CA TRP A 258 -7.90 6.74 14.40
C TRP A 258 -8.34 6.69 15.88
N LYS A 259 -9.48 7.35 16.16
CA LYS A 259 -10.12 7.39 17.47
C LYS A 259 -11.62 7.23 17.35
N ASP A 260 -12.20 6.62 18.36
CA ASP A 260 -13.64 6.53 18.57
C ASP A 260 -14.01 7.03 19.97
N GLY A 261 -14.44 8.29 20.03
CA GLY A 261 -14.59 9.01 21.29
C GLY A 261 -13.26 9.09 22.06
N LYS A 262 -13.19 8.43 23.21
CA LYS A 262 -11.99 8.34 24.06
C LYS A 262 -11.11 7.13 23.76
N MET A 263 -11.55 6.23 22.87
CA MET A 263 -10.82 5.01 22.52
C MET A 263 -9.87 5.28 21.36
N ASP A 264 -8.64 4.79 21.47
CA ASP A 264 -7.74 4.74 20.33
C ASP A 264 -8.06 3.51 19.49
N VAL A 265 -8.22 3.70 18.18
CA VAL A 265 -8.42 2.61 17.23
C VAL A 265 -7.04 2.16 16.75
N VAL A 266 -6.62 0.98 17.18
CA VAL A 266 -5.28 0.45 16.90
C VAL A 266 -5.36 -0.84 16.09
N ARG A 267 -4.29 -1.12 15.33
CA ARG A 267 -4.12 -2.38 14.61
C ARG A 267 -4.02 -3.54 15.59
N GLU A 268 -4.74 -4.62 15.33
CA GLU A 268 -4.58 -5.88 16.03
C GLU A 268 -3.46 -6.73 15.42
N THR A 269 -2.53 -7.21 16.24
CA THR A 269 -1.38 -8.03 15.79
C THR A 269 -1.56 -9.53 16.03
N ALA A 270 -2.51 -9.90 16.88
CA ALA A 270 -2.73 -11.27 17.31
C ALA A 270 -4.22 -11.53 17.52
N HIS A 271 -4.67 -12.74 17.22
CA HIS A 271 -5.98 -13.20 17.66
C HIS A 271 -6.04 -13.13 19.18
N ARG A 272 -7.07 -12.45 19.68
CA ARG A 272 -7.39 -12.41 21.10
C ARG A 272 -8.81 -12.87 21.32
N ASP A 273 -9.03 -13.34 22.54
CA ASP A 273 -10.37 -13.58 23.04
C ASP A 273 -11.17 -12.29 23.03
N ARG A 274 -12.45 -12.43 22.72
CA ARG A 274 -13.42 -11.36 22.71
C ARG A 274 -14.56 -11.70 23.64
N HIS A 275 -14.93 -10.70 24.43
CA HIS A 275 -16.06 -10.74 25.34
C HIS A 275 -17.12 -9.76 24.84
N LEU A 276 -18.35 -9.85 25.35
CA LEU A 276 -19.44 -8.93 24.99
C LEU A 276 -19.09 -7.46 25.28
N GLU A 277 -18.18 -7.24 26.22
CA GLU A 277 -17.72 -5.92 26.65
C GLU A 277 -16.54 -5.38 25.84
N THR A 278 -15.93 -6.19 24.96
CA THR A 278 -14.79 -5.70 24.17
C THR A 278 -15.26 -4.88 22.96
N PRO A 279 -14.56 -3.78 22.62
CA PRO A 279 -14.90 -2.96 21.46
C PRO A 279 -15.00 -3.76 20.16
N VAL A 280 -15.79 -3.25 19.22
CA VAL A 280 -15.96 -3.84 17.89
C VAL A 280 -14.61 -4.00 17.20
N GLU A 281 -14.38 -5.18 16.62
CA GLU A 281 -13.19 -5.46 15.80
C GLU A 281 -13.56 -5.24 14.34
N SER A 282 -12.89 -4.29 13.70
CA SER A 282 -13.09 -3.97 12.29
C SER A 282 -12.05 -4.69 11.47
N GLN A 283 -12.45 -5.75 10.78
CA GLN A 283 -11.58 -6.51 9.90
C GLN A 283 -11.66 -6.00 8.46
N VAL A 284 -10.52 -5.89 7.78
CA VAL A 284 -10.45 -5.50 6.37
C VAL A 284 -10.51 -6.77 5.51
N TRP A 285 -11.44 -6.83 4.56
CA TRP A 285 -11.67 -7.99 3.69
C TRP A 285 -11.60 -7.62 2.21
N PHE A 286 -10.86 -8.40 1.44
CA PHE A 286 -10.85 -8.31 -0.02
C PHE A 286 -11.77 -9.39 -0.59
N ARG A 287 -12.93 -8.95 -1.09
CA ARG A 287 -14.05 -9.85 -1.42
C ARG A 287 -14.38 -10.72 -0.19
N ASP A 288 -14.23 -12.04 -0.32
CA ASP A 288 -14.55 -13.02 0.72
C ASP A 288 -13.34 -13.49 1.52
N HIS A 289 -12.17 -12.86 1.34
CA HIS A 289 -10.95 -13.25 2.03
C HIS A 289 -10.46 -12.15 2.98
N PHE A 290 -9.99 -12.57 4.16
CA PHE A 290 -9.45 -11.66 5.15
C PHE A 290 -8.08 -11.12 4.70
N SER A 291 -7.87 -9.80 4.82
CA SER A 291 -6.63 -9.15 4.39
C SER A 291 -5.47 -9.28 5.37
N GLY A 292 -5.70 -9.84 6.56
CA GLY A 292 -4.70 -9.84 7.64
C GLY A 292 -4.64 -8.54 8.43
N VAL A 293 -5.41 -7.51 8.05
CA VAL A 293 -5.51 -6.25 8.79
C VAL A 293 -6.83 -6.20 9.55
N ALA A 294 -6.74 -6.03 10.87
CA ALA A 294 -7.88 -5.82 11.75
C ALA A 294 -7.57 -4.68 12.73
N TYR A 295 -8.63 -4.03 13.20
CA TYR A 295 -8.56 -2.91 14.13
C TYR A 295 -9.46 -3.15 15.32
N LYS A 296 -9.09 -2.59 16.46
CA LYS A 296 -9.93 -2.56 17.66
C LYS A 296 -9.77 -1.27 18.44
N GLY A 297 -10.82 -0.90 19.17
CA GLY A 297 -10.74 0.15 20.18
C GLY A 297 -9.96 -0.34 21.40
N ILE A 298 -9.07 0.49 21.93
CA ILE A 298 -8.47 0.32 23.25
C ILE A 298 -8.79 1.56 24.08
N VAL A 299 -9.40 1.34 25.24
CA VAL A 299 -9.52 2.38 26.26
C VAL A 299 -8.15 2.49 26.92
N ARG A 300 -7.47 3.63 26.79
CA ARG A 300 -6.31 3.90 27.63
C ARG A 300 -6.81 3.97 29.08
N SER A 301 -6.56 2.93 29.86
CA SER A 301 -6.84 3.01 31.29
C SER A 301 -5.94 4.11 31.87
N ILE A 302 -6.50 4.95 32.75
CA ILE A 302 -5.80 6.08 33.37
C ILE A 302 -4.51 5.63 34.09
N THR A 303 -4.40 4.34 34.41
CA THR A 303 -3.27 3.71 35.10
C THR A 303 -1.94 3.77 34.33
N GLU A 304 -1.95 3.81 32.99
CA GLU A 304 -0.72 3.94 32.19
C GLU A 304 -0.11 5.36 32.20
N ALA A 305 -0.85 6.37 32.68
CA ALA A 305 -0.30 7.72 32.85
C ALA A 305 0.70 7.82 34.02
N THR A 306 0.72 6.83 34.91
CA THR A 306 1.60 6.79 36.09
C THR A 306 2.97 6.14 35.83
N GLU A 307 3.15 5.41 34.72
CA GLU A 307 4.44 4.81 34.36
C GLU A 307 5.30 5.68 33.43
N ILE A 308 4.75 6.76 32.87
CA ILE A 308 5.52 7.75 32.09
C ILE A 308 6.07 8.88 32.99
N LEU A 309 5.71 8.88 34.28
CA LEU A 309 6.18 9.83 35.30
C LEU A 309 7.08 9.20 36.37
N LYS A 310 7.64 8.01 36.12
CA LYS A 310 8.73 7.42 36.91
C LYS A 310 9.95 7.21 36.04
#